data_AF-A0A931MJH6-F1
#
_entry.id   AF-A0A931MJH6-F1
#
_cell.length_a   1.000
_cell.length_b   1.000
_cell.length_c   1.000
_cell.angle_alpha   90.00
_cell.angle_beta   90.00
_cell.angle_gamma   90.00
#
_symmetry.space_group_name_H-M   'P 1'
#
loop_
_entity.id
_entity.type
_entity.pdbx_description
1 polymer ?
#
loop_
_entity_poly.entity_id
_entity_poly.type
_entity_poly.pdbx_seq_one_letter_code
_entity_poly.pdbx_strand_id
1 'polypeptide(L)'
;MNRDSALDLLAFAGGYRLMTPDERRALRIAALFELGEKAPASPELAVLWDEDRLIRGEREPASVYDRWVLMKARDEAERPAFDEQFWRLRRSDLEGAGFEPNEARDVIASVRASLGNPTGTEGDDNGNFQAAAA
;
A
#
# COMPACT_ATOMS: atom_id res chain seq x y z
N MET A 1 17.60 9.05 0.94
CA MET A 1 17.36 7.61 1.16
C MET A 1 18.43 6.86 0.39
N ASN A 2 19.08 5.84 0.98
CA ASN A 2 20.06 5.02 0.26
C ASN A 2 19.36 3.82 -0.39
N ARG A 3 20.11 3.03 -1.17
CA ARG A 3 19.56 1.89 -1.92
C ARG A 3 18.99 0.81 -1.01
N ASP A 4 19.66 0.49 0.08
CA ASP A 4 19.20 -0.52 1.06
C ASP A 4 17.88 -0.10 1.72
N SER A 5 17.79 1.14 2.19
CA SER A 5 16.55 1.68 2.77
C SER A 5 15.39 1.72 1.78
N ALA A 6 15.66 1.89 0.48
CA ALA A 6 14.62 1.84 -0.54
C ALA A 6 14.10 0.41 -0.77
N LEU A 7 14.98 -0.60 -0.68
CA LEU A 7 14.59 -2.00 -0.72
C LEU A 7 13.81 -2.39 0.55
N ASP A 8 14.24 -1.93 1.72
CA ASP A 8 13.49 -2.12 2.98
C ASP A 8 12.10 -1.50 2.90
N LEU A 9 12.01 -0.28 2.35
CA LEU A 9 10.73 0.40 2.13
C LEU A 9 9.84 -0.34 1.14
N LEU A 10 10.41 -0.90 0.07
CA LEU A 10 9.70 -1.74 -0.88
C LEU A 10 9.16 -3.00 -0.22
N ALA A 11 9.98 -3.70 0.56
CA ALA A 11 9.59 -4.90 1.30
C ALA A 11 8.48 -4.58 2.32
N PHE A 12 8.63 -3.51 3.10
CA PHE A 12 7.61 -3.06 4.04
C PHE A 12 6.30 -2.71 3.33
N ALA A 13 6.34 -1.95 2.24
CA ALA A 13 5.15 -1.57 1.49
C ALA A 13 4.46 -2.79 0.86
N GLY A 14 5.24 -3.76 0.36
CA GLY A 14 4.73 -5.02 -0.14
C GLY A 14 4.02 -5.84 0.95
N GLY A 15 4.69 -6.04 2.09
CA GLY A 15 4.12 -6.74 3.25
C GLY A 15 2.87 -6.05 3.79
N TYR A 16 2.89 -4.72 3.89
CA TYR A 16 1.74 -3.93 4.30
C TYR A 16 0.54 -4.12 3.37
N ARG A 17 0.74 -4.28 2.06
CA ARG A 17 -0.35 -4.55 1.11
C ARG A 17 -0.88 -5.98 1.15
N LEU A 18 -0.08 -6.94 1.62
CA LEU A 18 -0.52 -8.32 1.83
C LEU A 18 -1.35 -8.50 3.10
N MET A 19 -1.21 -7.61 4.08
CA MET A 19 -2.07 -7.58 5.26
C MET A 19 -3.53 -7.30 4.88
N THR A 20 -4.45 -7.89 5.62
CA THR A 20 -5.88 -7.55 5.56
C THR A 20 -6.11 -6.08 5.95
N PRO A 21 -7.22 -5.44 5.51
CA PRO A 21 -7.56 -4.09 5.94
C PRO A 21 -7.55 -3.92 7.46
N ASP A 22 -7.97 -4.94 8.21
CA ASP A 22 -8.04 -4.93 9.67
C ASP A 22 -6.66 -4.95 10.31
N GLU A 23 -5.77 -5.81 9.83
CA GLU A 23 -4.37 -5.86 10.26
C GLU A 23 -3.65 -4.53 9.97
N ARG A 24 -3.90 -3.91 8.80
CA ARG A 24 -3.34 -2.60 8.46
C ARG A 24 -3.80 -1.50 9.42
N ARG A 25 -5.09 -1.48 9.79
CA ARG A 25 -5.61 -0.53 10.77
C ARG A 25 -5.01 -0.76 12.15
N ALA A 26 -4.96 -2.01 12.61
CA ALA A 26 -4.36 -2.38 13.89
C ALA A 26 -2.88 -1.96 13.95
N LEU A 27 -2.11 -2.22 12.89
CA LEU A 27 -0.70 -1.80 12.81
C LEU A 27 -0.55 -0.28 12.87
N ARG A 28 -1.42 0.48 12.17
CA ARG A 28 -1.40 1.95 12.20
C ARG A 28 -1.67 2.48 13.61
N ILE A 29 -2.69 1.95 14.28
CA ILE A 29 -3.04 2.34 15.66
C ILE A 29 -1.87 2.03 16.60
N ALA A 30 -1.28 0.83 16.51
CA ALA A 30 -0.13 0.43 17.32
C ALA A 30 1.09 1.34 17.08
N ALA A 31 1.42 1.62 15.81
CA ALA A 31 2.55 2.48 15.46
C ALA A 31 2.39 3.91 15.99
N LEU A 32 1.18 4.48 15.90
CA LEU A 32 0.89 5.82 16.46
C LEU A 32 0.93 5.83 17.99
N PHE A 33 0.43 4.77 18.64
CA PHE A 33 0.52 4.62 20.08
C PHE A 33 1.98 4.59 20.56
N GLU A 34 2.83 3.80 19.91
CA GLU A 34 4.26 3.71 20.24
C GLU A 34 5.03 5.02 20.00
N LEU A 35 4.64 5.79 18.97
CA LEU A 35 5.26 7.08 18.67
C LEU A 35 4.90 8.17 19.70
N GLY A 36 3.72 8.08 20.32
CA GLY A 36 3.24 9.05 21.32
C GLY A 36 3.34 10.49 20.82
N GLU A 37 3.96 11.37 21.62
CA GLU A 37 4.17 12.79 21.29
C GLU A 37 5.03 13.03 20.03
N LYS A 38 5.75 12.01 19.55
CA LYS A 38 6.52 12.09 18.30
C LYS A 38 5.69 11.71 17.07
N ALA A 39 4.46 11.27 17.26
CA ALA A 39 3.57 10.95 16.16
C ALA A 39 3.31 12.22 15.31
N PRO A 40 3.12 12.07 13.99
CA PRO A 40 2.66 13.18 13.16
C PRO A 40 1.36 13.75 13.71
N ALA A 41 1.09 15.04 13.46
CA ALA A 41 -0.22 15.67 13.67
C ALA A 41 -1.24 15.08 12.69
N SER A 42 -1.58 13.82 12.90
CA SER A 42 -2.56 13.02 12.17
C SER A 42 -3.58 12.52 13.20
N PRO A 43 -4.79 12.11 12.75
CA PRO A 43 -5.98 12.11 13.60
C PRO A 43 -5.70 11.48 14.96
N GLU A 44 -6.19 12.15 16.00
CA GLU A 44 -5.96 11.74 17.38
C GLU A 44 -6.21 10.25 17.55
N LEU A 45 -5.33 9.56 18.28
CA LEU A 45 -5.40 8.11 18.44
C LEU A 45 -6.80 7.64 18.92
N ALA A 46 -7.46 8.45 19.74
CA ALA A 46 -8.83 8.21 20.19
C ALA A 46 -9.85 8.16 19.04
N VAL A 47 -9.71 9.02 18.03
CA VAL A 47 -10.56 9.03 16.83
C VAL A 47 -10.35 7.75 16.03
N LEU A 48 -9.09 7.34 15.81
CA LEU A 48 -8.79 6.11 15.09
C LEU A 48 -9.32 4.85 15.80
N TRP A 49 -9.27 4.83 17.13
CA TRP A 49 -9.89 3.77 17.93
C TRP A 49 -11.42 3.75 17.79
N ASP A 50 -12.08 4.90 17.81
CA ASP A 50 -13.53 4.98 17.66
C ASP A 50 -14.00 4.55 16.26
N GLU A 51 -13.24 4.92 15.23
CA GLU A 51 -13.46 4.45 13.85
C GLU A 51 -13.27 2.94 13.71
N ASP A 52 -12.25 2.35 14.35
CA ASP A 52 -12.03 0.90 14.27
C ASP A 52 -13.16 0.12 14.94
N ARG A 53 -13.68 0.60 16.08
CA ARG A 53 -14.85 0.02 16.75
C ARG A 53 -16.11 0.10 15.87
N LEU A 54 -16.29 1.22 15.16
CA LEU A 54 -17.38 1.37 14.20
C LEU A 54 -17.26 0.35 13.05
N ILE A 55 -16.06 0.20 12.46
CA ILE A 55 -15.82 -0.73 11.35
C ILE A 55 -16.04 -2.19 11.79
N ARG A 56 -15.69 -2.53 13.03
CA ARG A 56 -15.95 -3.86 13.63
C ARG A 56 -17.41 -4.11 14.00
N GLY A 57 -18.29 -3.11 13.89
CA GLY A 57 -19.69 -3.21 14.29
C GLY A 57 -19.91 -3.22 15.81
N GLU A 58 -18.93 -2.77 16.60
CA GLU A 58 -19.06 -2.65 18.05
C GLU A 58 -19.90 -1.43 18.46
N ARG A 59 -20.15 -0.51 17.52
CA ARG A 59 -21.08 0.61 17.67
C ARG A 59 -21.86 0.84 16.38
N GLU A 60 -23.09 1.32 16.54
CA GLU A 60 -23.93 1.74 15.42
C GLU A 60 -23.47 3.11 14.88
N PRO A 61 -23.61 3.36 13.56
CA PRO A 61 -23.35 4.67 12.98
C PRO A 61 -24.40 5.69 13.43
N ALA A 62 -23.97 6.75 14.10
CA ALA A 62 -24.83 7.82 14.60
C ALA A 62 -24.76 9.09 13.75
N SER A 63 -23.74 9.21 12.88
CA SER A 63 -23.46 10.44 12.14
C SER A 63 -23.28 10.22 10.63
N VAL A 64 -23.25 11.33 9.87
CA VAL A 64 -22.84 11.30 8.45
C VAL A 64 -21.37 10.89 8.33
N TYR A 65 -20.53 11.33 9.27
CA TYR A 65 -19.12 10.95 9.33
C TYR A 65 -18.96 9.44 9.48
N ASP A 66 -19.71 8.81 10.39
CA ASP A 66 -19.66 7.36 10.62
C ASP A 66 -20.01 6.58 9.34
N ARG A 67 -21.07 6.99 8.65
CA ARG A 67 -21.46 6.36 7.38
C ARG A 67 -20.41 6.54 6.30
N TRP A 68 -19.73 7.68 6.28
CA TRP A 68 -18.60 7.93 5.39
C TRP A 68 -17.40 7.04 5.74
N VAL A 69 -17.06 6.87 7.02
CA VAL A 69 -16.00 5.95 7.48
C VAL A 69 -16.29 4.52 7.05
N LEU A 70 -17.52 4.04 7.24
CA LEU A 70 -17.93 2.70 6.81
C LEU A 70 -17.84 2.53 5.28
N MET A 71 -18.29 3.53 4.50
CA MET A 71 -18.16 3.53 3.05
C MET A 71 -16.67 3.46 2.64
N LYS A 72 -15.81 4.25 3.28
CA LYS A 72 -14.36 4.26 3.03
C LYS A 72 -13.71 2.91 3.35
N ALA A 73 -14.10 2.26 4.44
CA ALA A 73 -13.59 0.95 4.81
C ALA A 73 -14.00 -0.12 3.80
N ARG A 74 -15.25 -0.10 3.32
CA ARG A 74 -15.72 -0.99 2.25
C ARG A 74 -14.94 -0.76 0.96
N ASP A 75 -14.82 0.49 0.52
CA ASP A 75 -14.09 0.83 -0.70
C ASP A 75 -12.60 0.44 -0.59
N GLU A 76 -12.00 0.49 0.61
CA GLU A 76 -10.64 -0.01 0.83
C GLU A 76 -10.55 -1.54 0.70
N ALA A 77 -11.54 -2.27 1.22
CA ALA A 77 -11.58 -3.72 1.14
C ALA A 77 -11.76 -4.24 -0.31
N GLU A 78 -12.44 -3.47 -1.16
CA GLU A 78 -12.66 -3.80 -2.57
C GLU A 78 -11.47 -3.43 -3.48
N ARG A 79 -10.53 -2.61 -3.01
CA ARG A 79 -9.38 -2.19 -3.82
C ARG A 79 -8.38 -3.34 -4.03
N PRO A 80 -7.83 -3.50 -5.25
CA PRO A 80 -6.71 -4.39 -5.47
C PRO A 80 -5.54 -4.07 -4.53
N ALA A 81 -4.93 -5.09 -3.94
CA ALA A 81 -3.80 -4.93 -3.03
C ALA A 81 -2.63 -4.19 -3.71
N PHE A 82 -2.39 -4.49 -4.99
CA PHE A 82 -1.32 -3.96 -5.82
C PHE A 82 -1.87 -3.40 -7.13
N ASP A 83 -2.12 -2.10 -7.19
CA ASP A 83 -2.49 -1.39 -8.42
C ASP A 83 -1.27 -0.79 -9.13
N GLU A 84 -1.46 -0.28 -10.36
CA GLU A 84 -0.37 0.35 -11.12
C GLU A 84 0.17 1.62 -10.43
N GLN A 85 -0.65 2.29 -9.62
CA GLN A 85 -0.21 3.46 -8.86
C GLN A 85 0.80 3.04 -7.78
N PHE A 86 0.55 1.94 -7.07
CA PHE A 86 1.46 1.36 -6.10
C PHE A 86 2.82 1.07 -6.74
N TRP A 87 2.83 0.36 -7.87
CA TRP A 87 4.08 0.02 -8.57
C TRP A 87 4.83 1.24 -9.07
N ARG A 88 4.11 2.23 -9.63
CA ARG A 88 4.73 3.49 -10.09
C ARG A 88 5.41 4.24 -8.96
N LEU A 89 4.75 4.33 -7.78
CA LEU A 89 5.34 5.00 -6.62
C LEU A 89 6.59 4.27 -6.14
N ARG A 90 6.55 2.93 -6.06
CA ARG A 90 7.74 2.15 -5.68
C ARG A 90 8.90 2.32 -6.66
N ARG A 91 8.62 2.46 -7.96
CA ARG A 91 9.64 2.75 -8.96
C ARG A 91 10.31 4.10 -8.71
N SER A 92 9.49 5.12 -8.47
CA SER A 92 9.98 6.47 -8.15
C SER A 92 10.85 6.49 -6.89
N ASP A 93 10.52 5.68 -5.88
CA ASP A 93 11.31 5.57 -4.65
C ASP A 93 12.67 4.92 -4.89
N LEU A 94 12.74 3.88 -5.73
CA LEU A 94 13.99 3.23 -6.14
C LEU A 94 14.86 4.18 -6.96
N GLU A 95 14.30 4.82 -7.99
CA GLU A 95 15.02 5.79 -8.81
C GLU A 95 15.53 6.96 -7.96
N GLY A 96 14.70 7.47 -7.04
CA GLY A 96 15.10 8.52 -6.08
C GLY A 96 16.18 8.10 -5.07
N ALA A 97 16.41 6.80 -4.91
CA ALA A 97 17.49 6.24 -4.09
C ALA A 97 18.77 5.91 -4.88
N GLY A 98 18.79 6.19 -6.18
CA GLY A 98 19.95 6.01 -7.06
C GLY A 98 20.01 4.67 -7.80
N PHE A 99 18.88 3.98 -7.96
CA PHE A 99 18.77 2.89 -8.93
C PHE A 99 18.59 3.47 -10.34
N GLU A 100 19.24 2.86 -11.34
CA GLU A 100 19.00 3.23 -12.73
C GLU A 100 17.56 2.86 -13.15
N PRO A 101 16.93 3.59 -14.09
CA PRO A 101 15.52 3.36 -14.45
C PRO A 101 15.21 1.92 -14.89
N ASN A 102 16.15 1.25 -15.57
CA ASN A 102 16.01 -0.14 -15.98
C ASN A 102 16.15 -1.09 -14.79
N GLU A 103 17.12 -0.83 -13.92
CA GLU A 103 17.34 -1.61 -12.71
C GLU A 103 16.12 -1.53 -11.76
N ALA A 104 15.56 -0.34 -11.57
CA ALA A 104 14.35 -0.14 -10.78
C ALA A 104 13.14 -0.89 -11.39
N ARG A 105 13.03 -0.92 -12.72
CA ARG A 105 12.01 -1.68 -13.45
C ARG A 105 12.17 -3.19 -13.21
N ASP A 106 13.39 -3.70 -13.29
CA ASP A 106 13.69 -5.13 -13.14
C ASP A 106 13.42 -5.61 -11.70
N VAL A 107 13.78 -4.81 -10.70
CA VAL A 107 13.46 -5.08 -9.29
C VAL A 107 11.95 -5.21 -9.11
N ILE A 108 11.16 -4.28 -9.67
CA ILE A 108 9.69 -4.32 -9.57
C ILE A 108 9.12 -5.54 -10.30
N ALA A 109 9.61 -5.85 -11.50
CA ALA A 109 9.18 -7.01 -12.25
C ALA A 109 9.41 -8.32 -11.47
N SER A 110 10.57 -8.45 -10.85
CA SER A 110 10.93 -9.60 -9.99
C SER A 110 10.00 -9.75 -8.79
N VAL A 111 9.68 -8.64 -8.12
CA VAL A 111 8.74 -8.65 -6.98
C VAL A 111 7.33 -8.99 -7.43
N ARG A 112 6.84 -8.41 -8.54
CA ARG A 112 5.53 -8.71 -9.13
C ARG A 112 5.38 -10.19 -9.46
N ALA A 113 6.40 -10.78 -10.09
CA ALA A 113 6.44 -12.21 -10.40
C ALA A 113 6.39 -13.06 -9.13
N SER A 114 7.19 -12.71 -8.10
CA SER A 114 7.24 -13.42 -6.82
C SER A 114 5.91 -13.40 -6.06
N LEU A 115 5.12 -12.34 -6.22
CA LEU A 115 3.79 -12.18 -5.60
C LEU A 115 2.66 -12.86 -6.39
N GLY A 116 2.97 -13.56 -7.50
CA GLY A 116 1.95 -14.13 -8.37
C GLY A 116 1.08 -13.07 -9.06
N ASN A 117 1.58 -11.84 -9.18
CA ASN A 117 0.93 -10.73 -9.87
C ASN A 117 1.77 -10.27 -11.09
N PRO A 118 2.09 -11.18 -12.04
CA PRO A 118 2.81 -10.81 -13.24
C PRO A 118 1.92 -9.92 -14.11
N THR A 119 2.46 -8.80 -14.59
CA THR A 119 1.90 -8.20 -15.81
C THR A 119 2.13 -9.15 -16.95
N GLY A 120 1.08 -9.41 -17.73
CA GLY A 120 1.20 -10.07 -19.02
C GLY A 120 2.30 -9.43 -19.87
N THR A 121 3.05 -10.32 -20.53
CA THR A 121 4.11 -10.14 -21.53
C THR A 121 5.06 -8.95 -21.38
N GLU A 122 6.35 -9.28 -21.20
CA GLU A 122 7.50 -8.40 -21.42
C GLU A 122 7.25 -7.48 -22.63
N GLY A 123 7.01 -6.19 -22.38
CA GLY A 123 7.17 -5.17 -23.38
C GLY A 123 8.66 -4.92 -23.57
N ASP A 124 9.15 -5.10 -24.79
CA ASP A 124 10.54 -4.81 -25.15
C ASP A 124 10.88 -3.34 -24.87
N ASP A 125 12.18 -3.02 -24.84
CA ASP A 125 12.73 -1.71 -24.48
C ASP A 125 12.27 -0.54 -25.39
N ASN A 126 11.40 -0.80 -26.36
CA ASN A 126 10.82 0.17 -27.27
C ASN A 126 9.33 0.46 -27.01
N GLY A 127 8.74 -0.10 -25.93
CA GLY A 127 7.37 0.20 -25.52
C GLY A 127 6.30 -0.39 -26.45
N ASN A 128 6.61 -1.46 -27.18
CA ASN A 128 5.64 -2.11 -28.04
C ASN A 128 5.06 -3.36 -27.36
N PHE A 129 3.73 -3.40 -27.22
CA PHE A 129 3.03 -4.56 -26.67
C PHE A 129 2.79 -5.59 -27.78
N GLN A 130 3.46 -6.74 -27.71
CA GLN A 130 3.05 -7.90 -28.50
C GLN A 130 2.05 -8.73 -27.70
N ALA A 131 0.81 -8.79 -28.21
CA ALA A 131 -0.20 -9.71 -27.74
C ALA A 131 0.20 -11.14 -28.17
N ALA A 132 0.36 -12.04 -27.20
CA ALA A 132 0.38 -13.47 -27.50
C ALA A 132 -1.02 -13.86 -28.00
N ALA A 133 -1.16 -14.07 -29.31
CA ALA A 133 -2.33 -14.69 -29.89
C ALA A 133 -2.38 -16.16 -29.45
N ALA A 134 -3.56 -16.60 -29.01
CA ALA A 134 -3.89 -17.98 -28.69
C ALA A 134 -3.86 -18.89 -29.93
#